data_AF-A0A5E7XWN0-F1
#
_entry.id   AF-A0A5E7XWN0-F1
#
_cell.length_a   1.000
_cell.length_b   1.000
_cell.length_c   1.000
_cell.angle_alpha   90.00
_cell.angle_beta   90.00
_cell.angle_gamma   90.00
#
_symmetry.space_group_name_H-M   'P 1'
#
loop_
_entity.id
_entity.type
_entity.pdbx_description
1 polymer ?
#
loop_
_entity_poly.entity_id
_entity_poly.type
_entity_poly.pdbx_seq_one_letter_code
_entity_poly.pdbx_strand_id
1 'polypeptide(L)'
;MAEPFDPADFDAPPFGDPHADYRTLLDAMRRAGAEGVAEEVGALARQIEQEARQRADWGRTVGSEVRDLQRAAGALQRASTAMWWDRLKEWLYAALIGLGLIFAAALAYRWAREPKIEQHLYGCAGRWNAKTHTCKGGWVPLQAQQGP
;
A
#
# COMPACT_ATOMS: atom_id res chain seq x y z
N MET A 1 67.67 54.83 12.24
CA MET A 1 67.39 55.42 10.92
C MET A 1 67.46 54.28 9.93
N ALA A 2 66.37 54.00 9.20
CA ALA A 2 66.37 52.94 8.20
C ALA A 2 67.32 53.33 7.07
N GLU A 3 68.16 52.39 6.62
CA GLU A 3 69.05 52.63 5.49
C GLU A 3 68.25 53.06 4.26
N PRO A 4 68.76 54.02 3.47
CA PRO A 4 68.14 54.39 2.21
C PRO A 4 68.07 53.15 1.32
N PHE A 5 66.88 52.87 0.79
CA PHE A 5 66.67 51.80 -0.17
C PHE A 5 67.63 51.97 -1.35
N ASP A 6 68.58 51.05 -1.52
CA ASP A 6 69.56 51.11 -2.60
C ASP A 6 69.01 50.33 -3.81
N PRO A 7 68.62 51.02 -4.90
CA PRO A 7 68.13 50.37 -6.11
C PRO A 7 69.20 49.55 -6.84
N ALA A 8 70.47 49.60 -6.41
CA ALA A 8 71.54 48.73 -6.90
C ALA A 8 71.51 47.31 -6.31
N ASP A 9 70.76 47.06 -5.23
CA ASP A 9 70.60 45.73 -4.62
C ASP A 9 69.72 44.78 -5.46
N PHE A 10 69.05 45.31 -6.49
CA PHE A 10 68.29 44.50 -7.44
C PHE A 10 69.17 44.17 -8.64
N ASP A 11 69.50 42.88 -8.80
CA ASP A 11 70.11 42.37 -10.02
C ASP A 11 69.30 42.83 -11.25
N ALA A 12 70.02 43.31 -12.27
CA ALA A 12 69.41 43.73 -13.52
C ALA A 12 68.55 42.57 -14.08
N PRO A 13 67.31 42.83 -14.54
CA PRO A 13 66.47 41.77 -15.09
C PRO A 13 67.25 41.07 -16.22
N PRO A 14 67.18 39.74 -16.30
CA PRO A 14 67.91 38.99 -17.32
C PRO A 14 67.60 39.58 -18.70
N PHE A 15 68.63 39.79 -19.51
CA PHE A 15 68.47 40.25 -20.89
C PHE A 15 67.81 39.14 -21.72
N GLY A 16 66.49 39.12 -21.74
CA GLY A 16 65.64 38.19 -22.49
C GLY A 16 64.19 38.66 -22.47
N ASP A 17 63.43 38.40 -23.54
CA ASP A 17 62.03 38.81 -23.65
C ASP A 17 61.16 38.02 -22.65
N PRO A 18 60.70 38.61 -21.54
CA PRO A 18 60.01 37.88 -20.47
C PRO A 18 58.66 37.32 -20.93
N HIS A 19 58.08 37.93 -21.96
CA HIS A 19 56.84 37.44 -22.56
C HIS A 19 57.05 36.15 -23.34
N ALA A 20 58.23 35.93 -23.93
CA ALA A 20 58.53 34.70 -24.66
C ALA A 20 58.60 33.51 -23.70
N ASP A 21 59.29 33.64 -22.57
CA ASP A 21 59.36 32.59 -21.54
C ASP A 21 57.98 32.30 -20.93
N TYR A 22 57.20 33.34 -20.65
CA TYR A 22 55.84 33.19 -20.13
C TYR A 22 54.91 32.48 -21.11
N ARG A 23 54.96 32.82 -22.41
CA ARG A 23 54.17 32.15 -23.45
C ARG A 23 54.56 30.68 -23.56
N THR A 24 55.85 30.37 -23.49
CA THR A 24 56.37 29.00 -23.57
C THR A 24 55.88 28.16 -22.39
N LEU A 25 55.89 28.73 -21.18
CA LEU A 25 55.32 28.08 -19.98
C LEU A 25 53.81 27.85 -20.10
N LEU A 26 53.07 28.84 -20.62
CA LEU A 26 51.61 28.73 -20.81
C LEU A 26 51.23 27.69 -21.85
N ASP A 27 52.00 27.59 -22.93
CA ASP A 27 51.79 26.57 -23.96
C ASP A 27 52.12 25.17 -23.43
N ALA A 28 53.17 25.04 -22.61
CA ALA A 28 53.48 23.80 -21.92
C ALA A 28 52.35 23.37 -20.96
N MET A 29 51.80 24.31 -20.19
CA MET A 29 50.66 24.06 -19.30
C MET A 29 49.38 23.69 -20.07
N ARG A 30 49.11 24.35 -21.21
CA ARG A 30 47.99 23.98 -22.08
C ARG A 30 48.13 22.58 -22.64
N ARG A 31 49.34 22.22 -23.06
CA ARG A 31 49.64 20.91 -23.63
C ARG A 31 49.53 19.82 -22.58
N ALA A 32 50.11 20.03 -21.41
CA ALA A 32 49.97 19.12 -20.27
C ALA A 32 48.50 18.96 -19.83
N GLY A 33 47.72 20.05 -19.83
CA GLY A 33 46.28 20.01 -19.55
C GLY A 33 45.48 19.23 -20.60
N ALA A 34 45.79 19.42 -21.89
CA ALA A 34 45.14 18.69 -22.97
C ALA A 34 45.47 17.19 -22.94
N GLU A 35 46.72 16.84 -22.62
CA GLU A 35 47.17 15.46 -22.48
C GLU A 35 46.52 14.79 -21.25
N GLY A 36 46.45 15.47 -20.11
CA GLY A 36 45.78 14.97 -18.91
C GLY A 36 44.28 14.72 -19.13
N VAL A 37 43.58 15.64 -19.81
CA VAL A 37 42.17 15.47 -20.15
C VAL A 37 41.97 14.35 -21.18
N ALA A 38 42.86 14.20 -22.16
CA ALA A 38 42.78 13.12 -23.13
C ALA A 38 42.97 11.73 -22.48
N GLU A 39 43.87 11.63 -21.50
CA GLU A 39 44.10 10.40 -20.74
C GLU A 39 42.91 10.05 -19.85
N GLU A 40 42.34 11.03 -19.15
CA GLU A 40 41.17 10.85 -18.29
C GLU A 40 39.92 10.49 -19.09
N VAL A 41 39.67 11.16 -20.22
CA VAL A 41 38.55 10.84 -21.13
C VAL A 41 38.75 9.47 -21.77
N GLY A 42 39.97 9.09 -22.13
CA GLY A 42 40.28 7.75 -22.65
C GLY A 42 40.11 6.64 -21.62
N ALA A 43 40.38 6.93 -20.34
CA ALA A 43 40.09 6.01 -19.24
C ALA A 43 38.58 5.87 -18.98
N LEU A 44 37.86 6.99 -18.95
CA LEU A 44 36.41 7.03 -18.77
C LEU A 44 35.68 6.32 -19.92
N ALA A 45 36.08 6.55 -21.16
CA ALA A 45 35.49 5.89 -22.32
C ALA A 45 35.63 4.36 -22.25
N ARG A 46 36.80 3.86 -21.82
CA ARG A 46 37.02 2.43 -21.60
C ARG A 46 36.15 1.88 -20.47
N GLN A 47 35.93 2.65 -19.41
CA GLN A 47 35.06 2.26 -18.30
C GLN A 47 33.58 2.20 -18.73
N ILE A 48 33.12 3.16 -19.52
CA ILE A 48 31.75 3.19 -20.06
C ILE A 48 31.51 2.01 -21.01
N GLU A 49 32.47 1.67 -21.87
CA GLU A 49 32.37 0.48 -22.73
C GLU A 49 32.27 -0.82 -21.92
N GLN A 50 33.04 -0.95 -20.85
CA GLN A 50 32.98 -2.12 -19.96
C GLN A 50 31.63 -2.20 -19.25
N GLU A 51 31.11 -1.07 -18.78
CA GLU A 51 29.81 -1.01 -18.12
C GLU A 51 28.65 -1.30 -19.10
N ALA A 52 28.75 -0.86 -20.36
CA ALA A 52 27.78 -1.17 -21.40
C ALA A 52 27.74 -2.68 -21.73
N ARG A 53 28.90 -3.34 -21.78
CA ARG A 53 29.00 -4.80 -21.95
C ARG A 53 28.42 -5.54 -20.74
N GLN A 54 28.75 -5.10 -19.52
CA GLN A 54 28.16 -5.68 -18.31
C GLN A 54 26.64 -5.52 -18.28
N ARG A 55 26.09 -4.34 -18.61
CA ARG A 55 24.63 -4.14 -18.66
C ARG A 55 23.95 -5.01 -19.72
N ALA A 56 24.60 -5.22 -20.87
CA ALA A 56 24.08 -6.11 -21.91
C ALA A 56 24.03 -7.57 -21.45
N ASP A 57 25.05 -8.04 -20.73
CA ASP A 57 25.10 -9.40 -20.19
C ASP A 57 24.12 -9.60 -19.03
N TRP A 58 24.03 -8.62 -18.12
CA TRP A 58 23.01 -8.58 -17.06
C TRP A 58 21.57 -8.56 -17.62
N GLY A 59 21.33 -7.82 -18.71
CA GLY A 59 20.03 -7.79 -19.36
C GLY A 59 19.59 -9.16 -19.91
N ARG A 60 20.55 -9.99 -20.37
CA ARG A 60 20.24 -11.34 -20.85
C ARG A 60 19.91 -12.31 -19.71
N THR A 61 20.67 -12.28 -18.62
CA THR A 61 20.48 -13.20 -17.47
C THR A 61 19.21 -12.89 -16.70
N VAL A 62 18.97 -11.62 -16.37
CA VAL A 62 17.74 -11.18 -15.68
C VAL A 62 16.51 -11.43 -16.56
N GLY A 63 16.64 -11.23 -17.88
CA GLY A 63 15.57 -11.47 -18.83
C GLY A 63 15.14 -12.94 -18.91
N SER A 64 16.04 -13.92 -18.76
CA SER A 64 15.65 -15.34 -18.68
C SER A 64 14.95 -15.68 -17.37
N GLU A 65 15.48 -15.23 -16.23
CA GLU A 65 14.89 -15.54 -14.92
C GLU A 65 13.49 -14.95 -14.76
N VAL A 66 13.28 -13.70 -15.19
CA VAL A 66 11.97 -13.07 -15.16
C VAL A 66 10.97 -13.80 -16.06
N ARG A 67 11.38 -14.27 -17.25
CA ARG A 67 10.51 -15.04 -18.14
C ARG A 67 10.12 -16.39 -17.55
N ASP A 68 11.03 -17.05 -16.82
CA ASP A 68 10.74 -18.30 -16.14
C ASP A 68 9.84 -18.09 -14.91
N LEU A 69 10.06 -17.03 -14.12
CA LEU A 69 9.14 -16.64 -13.05
C LEU A 69 7.75 -16.31 -13.58
N GLN A 70 7.65 -15.58 -14.69
CA GLN A 70 6.37 -15.19 -15.27
C GLN A 70 5.62 -16.40 -15.85
N ARG A 71 6.34 -17.36 -16.41
CA ARG A 71 5.78 -18.63 -16.89
C ARG A 71 5.33 -19.52 -15.73
N ALA A 72 6.11 -19.58 -14.64
CA ALA A 72 5.73 -20.28 -13.40
C ALA A 72 4.52 -19.63 -12.72
N ALA A 73 4.48 -18.30 -12.62
CA ALA A 73 3.36 -17.54 -12.08
C ALA A 73 2.09 -17.75 -12.92
N GLY A 74 2.20 -17.73 -14.25
CA GLY A 74 1.07 -18.00 -15.16
C GLY A 74 0.52 -19.43 -15.02
N ALA A 75 1.37 -20.42 -14.72
CA ALA A 75 0.94 -21.78 -14.45
C ALA A 75 0.27 -21.91 -13.07
N LEU A 76 0.86 -21.29 -12.05
CA LEU A 76 0.33 -21.28 -10.68
C LEU A 76 -1.03 -20.57 -10.60
N GLN A 77 -1.18 -19.47 -11.33
CA GLN A 77 -2.43 -18.69 -11.36
C GLN A 77 -3.55 -19.48 -12.02
N ARG A 78 -3.30 -20.18 -13.14
CA ARG A 78 -4.32 -21.04 -13.77
C ARG A 78 -4.69 -22.26 -12.92
N ALA A 79 -3.71 -22.88 -12.26
CA ALA A 79 -3.96 -24.00 -11.36
C ALA A 79 -4.74 -23.58 -10.10
N SER A 80 -4.44 -22.39 -9.56
CA SER A 80 -5.13 -21.81 -8.40
C SER A 80 -6.56 -21.39 -8.72
N THR A 81 -6.80 -20.76 -9.88
CA THR A 81 -8.11 -20.20 -10.22
C THR A 81 -9.17 -21.22 -10.63
N ALA A 82 -8.79 -22.45 -10.98
CA ALA A 82 -9.76 -23.47 -11.41
C ALA A 82 -10.23 -24.32 -10.21
N MET A 83 -9.30 -24.98 -9.52
CA MET A 83 -9.67 -26.02 -8.55
C MET A 83 -10.13 -25.46 -7.21
N TRP A 84 -9.57 -24.33 -6.77
CA TRP A 84 -9.95 -23.70 -5.49
C TRP A 84 -11.24 -22.88 -5.61
N TRP A 85 -11.50 -22.28 -6.79
CA TRP A 85 -12.64 -21.40 -6.99
C TRP A 85 -13.97 -22.17 -7.08
N ASP A 86 -13.99 -23.31 -7.75
CA ASP A 86 -15.21 -24.13 -7.78
C ASP A 86 -15.54 -24.68 -6.39
N ARG A 87 -14.51 -25.08 -5.62
CA ARG A 87 -14.68 -25.52 -4.24
C ARG A 87 -15.16 -24.39 -3.32
N LEU A 88 -14.60 -23.18 -3.46
CA LEU A 88 -15.04 -22.01 -2.67
C LEU A 88 -16.50 -21.66 -2.95
N LYS A 89 -16.92 -21.71 -4.22
CA LYS A 89 -18.32 -21.48 -4.61
C LYS A 89 -19.26 -22.52 -4.01
N GLU A 90 -18.89 -23.81 -4.05
CA GLU A 90 -19.68 -24.86 -3.40
C GLU A 90 -19.88 -24.59 -1.90
N TRP A 91 -18.80 -24.26 -1.18
CA TRP A 91 -18.90 -23.92 0.25
C TRP A 91 -19.71 -22.66 0.52
N LEU A 92 -19.61 -21.65 -0.36
CA LEU A 92 -20.39 -20.42 -0.26
C LEU A 92 -21.89 -20.70 -0.42
N TYR A 93 -22.27 -21.49 -1.42
CA TYR A 93 -23.68 -21.88 -1.62
C TYR A 93 -24.18 -22.75 -0.48
N ALA A 94 -23.39 -23.72 -0.01
CA ALA A 94 -23.74 -24.54 1.14
C ALA A 94 -23.98 -23.69 2.40
N ALA A 95 -23.11 -22.69 2.65
CA ALA A 95 -23.26 -21.76 3.76
C ALA A 95 -24.51 -20.89 3.62
N LEU A 96 -24.79 -20.37 2.42
CA LEU A 96 -25.99 -19.56 2.15
C LEU A 96 -27.28 -20.37 2.30
N ILE A 97 -27.31 -21.61 1.82
CA ILE A 97 -28.46 -22.52 1.98
C ILE A 97 -28.66 -22.82 3.47
N GLY A 98 -27.59 -23.17 4.20
CA GLY A 98 -27.66 -23.40 5.64
C GLY A 98 -28.19 -22.18 6.41
N LEU A 99 -27.69 -20.98 6.10
CA LEU A 99 -28.16 -19.74 6.70
C LEU A 99 -29.63 -19.46 6.38
N GLY A 100 -30.06 -19.70 5.14
CA GLY A 100 -31.45 -19.56 4.72
C GLY A 100 -32.39 -20.50 5.47
N LEU A 101 -31.98 -21.75 5.69
CA LEU A 101 -32.74 -22.73 6.47
C LEU A 101 -32.86 -22.32 7.95
N ILE A 102 -31.77 -21.82 8.56
CA ILE A 102 -31.79 -21.31 9.94
C ILE A 102 -32.74 -20.12 10.04
N PHE A 103 -32.69 -19.19 9.09
CA PHE A 103 -33.55 -18.02 9.09
C PHE A 103 -35.03 -18.38 8.88
N ALA A 104 -35.32 -19.32 7.98
CA ALA A 104 -36.66 -19.84 7.76
C ALA A 104 -37.20 -20.54 9.02
N ALA A 105 -36.38 -21.36 9.68
CA ALA A 105 -36.75 -22.01 10.94
C ALA A 105 -36.99 -20.99 12.06
N ALA A 106 -36.14 -19.96 12.19
CA ALA A 106 -36.32 -18.90 13.17
C ALA A 106 -37.57 -18.05 12.89
N LEU A 107 -37.87 -17.77 11.62
CA LEU A 107 -39.06 -17.04 11.22
C LEU A 107 -40.33 -17.86 11.47
N ALA A 108 -40.30 -19.16 11.15
CA ALA A 108 -41.39 -20.09 11.44
C ALA A 108 -41.60 -20.24 12.95
N TYR A 109 -40.52 -20.31 13.73
CA TYR A 109 -40.58 -20.33 15.19
C TYR A 109 -41.19 -19.04 15.74
N ARG A 110 -40.82 -17.88 15.19
CA ARG A 110 -41.38 -16.57 15.57
C ARG A 110 -42.87 -16.45 15.21
N TRP A 111 -43.26 -16.98 14.05
CA TRP A 111 -44.66 -17.05 13.63
C TRP A 111 -45.48 -18.02 14.48
N ALA A 112 -44.94 -19.19 14.83
CA ALA A 112 -45.56 -20.12 15.75
C ALA A 112 -45.69 -19.57 17.18
N ARG A 113 -44.89 -18.57 17.52
CA ARG A 113 -44.94 -17.81 18.78
C ARG A 113 -45.83 -16.57 18.66
N GLU A 114 -46.96 -16.67 17.96
CA GLU A 114 -48.02 -15.64 17.99
C GLU A 114 -48.13 -15.07 19.41
N PRO A 115 -48.18 -13.73 19.58
CA PRO A 115 -48.37 -13.15 20.88
C PRO A 115 -49.71 -13.70 21.37
N LYS A 116 -49.69 -14.64 22.33
CA LYS A 116 -50.86 -14.93 23.14
C LYS A 116 -51.23 -13.59 23.74
N ILE A 117 -52.17 -12.90 23.11
CA ILE A 117 -52.82 -11.74 23.70
C ILE A 117 -53.65 -12.36 24.80
N GLU A 118 -53.04 -12.61 25.95
CA GLU A 118 -53.78 -12.85 27.17
C GLU A 118 -54.51 -11.54 27.46
N GLN A 119 -55.68 -11.39 26.82
CA GLN A 119 -56.65 -10.39 27.20
C GLN A 119 -57.14 -10.82 28.58
N HIS A 120 -56.41 -10.40 29.62
CA HIS A 120 -56.92 -10.44 30.97
C HIS A 120 -58.12 -9.48 31.01
N LEU A 121 -59.31 -10.02 30.80
CA LEU A 121 -60.56 -9.32 31.01
C LEU A 121 -60.72 -9.18 32.52
N TYR A 122 -60.49 -7.99 33.07
CA TYR A 122 -60.70 -7.72 34.48
C TYR A 122 -62.16 -7.36 34.72
N GLY A 123 -62.83 -8.13 35.57
CA GLY A 123 -64.16 -7.83 36.09
C GLY A 123 -64.07 -7.01 37.37
N CYS A 124 -65.06 -6.17 37.61
CA CYS A 124 -65.21 -5.51 38.90
C CYS A 124 -65.90 -6.47 39.87
N ALA A 125 -65.23 -6.84 40.98
CA ALA A 125 -65.82 -7.73 41.98
C ALA A 125 -66.92 -7.05 42.84
N GLY A 126 -67.02 -5.71 42.77
CA GLY A 126 -67.99 -4.92 43.52
C GLY A 126 -68.94 -4.10 42.63
N ARG A 127 -69.53 -3.03 43.19
CA ARG A 127 -70.36 -2.11 42.40
C ARG A 127 -69.48 -1.28 41.46
N TRP A 128 -69.77 -1.39 40.17
CA TRP A 128 -69.23 -0.52 39.12
C TRP A 128 -69.84 0.88 39.23
N ASN A 129 -69.01 1.92 39.28
CA ASN A 129 -69.48 3.30 39.19
C ASN A 129 -69.22 3.85 37.77
N ALA A 130 -70.28 3.95 36.98
CA ALA A 130 -70.22 4.39 35.59
C ALA A 130 -69.77 5.85 35.40
N LYS A 131 -69.92 6.72 36.42
CA LYS A 131 -69.51 8.13 36.31
C LYS A 131 -68.01 8.35 36.53
N THR A 132 -67.37 7.49 37.33
CA THR A 132 -65.96 7.67 37.73
C THR A 132 -65.04 6.61 37.15
N HIS A 133 -65.58 5.63 36.41
CA HIS A 133 -64.83 4.49 35.86
C HIS A 133 -64.00 3.73 36.91
N THR A 134 -64.51 3.59 38.14
CA THR A 134 -63.81 2.94 39.25
C THR A 134 -64.60 1.76 39.82
N CYS A 135 -63.88 0.70 40.18
CA CYS A 135 -64.40 -0.46 40.88
C CYS A 135 -64.10 -0.36 42.38
N LYS A 136 -65.13 -0.38 43.24
CA LYS A 136 -64.95 -0.29 44.70
C LYS A 136 -64.38 -1.56 45.37
N GLY A 137 -64.46 -2.71 44.70
CA GLY A 137 -64.08 -4.02 45.26
C GLY A 137 -62.74 -4.58 44.77
N GLY A 138 -61.97 -3.78 44.01
CA GLY A 138 -60.78 -4.26 43.31
C GLY A 138 -61.11 -4.95 41.98
N TRP A 139 -60.11 -4.99 41.10
CA TRP A 139 -60.18 -5.66 39.80
C TRP A 139 -59.82 -7.13 39.96
N VAL A 140 -60.67 -8.03 39.49
CA VAL A 140 -60.46 -9.48 39.57
C VAL A 140 -60.43 -10.06 38.15
N PRO A 141 -59.48 -10.95 37.81
CA PRO A 141 -59.42 -11.54 36.47
C PRO A 141 -60.64 -12.45 36.23
N LEU A 142 -61.40 -12.17 35.16
CA LEU A 142 -62.43 -13.07 34.66
C LEU A 142 -61.74 -14.11 33.77
N GLN A 143 -61.81 -15.38 34.17
CA GLN A 143 -61.39 -16.46 33.29
C GLN A 143 -62.44 -16.56 32.18
N ALA A 144 -62.04 -16.29 30.92
CA ALA A 144 -62.90 -16.52 29.78
C ALA A 144 -63.18 -18.02 29.71
N GLN A 145 -64.45 -18.38 29.92
CA GLN A 145 -64.96 -19.73 29.78
C GLN A 145 -64.70 -20.20 28.34
N GLN A 146 -63.70 -21.04 28.14
CA GLN A 146 -63.53 -21.77 26.88
C GLN A 146 -64.67 -22.78 26.79
N GLY A 147 -65.77 -22.37 26.16
CA GLY A 147 -66.85 -23.26 25.74
C GLY A 147 -66.45 -24.04 24.47
N PRO A 148 -67.03 -25.24 24.27
CA PRO A 148 -66.56 -26.32 23.40
C PRO A 148 -66.48 -26.00 21.91
#